data_AF-A0A0D6ATB5-F1
#
_entry.id   AF-A0A0D6ATB5-F1
#
_cell.length_a   1.000
_cell.length_b   1.000
_cell.length_c   1.000
_cell.angle_alpha   90.00
_cell.angle_beta   90.00
_cell.angle_gamma   90.00
#
_symmetry.space_group_name_H-M   'P 1'
#
loop_
_entity.id
_entity.type
_entity.pdbx_description
1 polymer ?
#
loop_
_entity_poly.entity_id
_entity_poly.type
_entity_poly.pdbx_seq_one_letter_code
_entity_poly.pdbx_strand_id
1 'polypeptide(L)'
;MLHLVYILAFTVIAFFAISNLIRSLISISGESQRGSWTDTPRPVRSQNGSPRSYPNRMYQATHPELFDEQGKPINEPLLVIRSVSVEDARQRLDSIYESSPSQTRPAEDDV
;
A
#
# COMPACT_ATOMS: atom_id res chain seq x y z
N MET A 1 -44.12 13.14 -33.54
CA MET A 1 -43.84 11.72 -33.22
C MET A 1 -42.36 11.41 -33.01
N LEU A 2 -41.42 11.89 -33.83
CA LEU A 2 -39.96 11.68 -33.63
C LEU A 2 -39.38 12.30 -32.34
N HIS A 3 -40.03 13.33 -31.79
CA HIS A 3 -39.59 14.00 -30.57
C HIS A 3 -39.54 13.07 -29.35
N LEU A 4 -40.46 12.11 -29.27
CA LEU A 4 -40.49 11.12 -28.19
C LEU A 4 -39.25 10.21 -28.25
N VAL A 5 -38.83 9.82 -29.45
CA VAL A 5 -37.61 9.03 -29.67
C VAL A 5 -36.36 9.82 -29.31
N TYR A 6 -36.30 11.12 -29.63
CA TYR A 6 -35.17 11.96 -29.24
C TYR A 6 -35.03 12.14 -27.73
N ILE A 7 -36.15 12.36 -27.03
CA ILE A 7 -36.14 12.46 -25.57
C ILE A 7 -35.69 11.13 -24.95
N LEU A 8 -36.15 9.99 -25.48
CA LEU A 8 -35.74 8.66 -25.02
C LEU A 8 -34.27 8.36 -25.28
N ALA A 9 -33.73 8.70 -26.46
CA ALA A 9 -32.32 8.51 -26.76
C ALA A 9 -31.43 9.41 -25.88
N PHE A 10 -31.84 10.66 -25.68
CA PHE A 10 -31.14 11.61 -24.83
C PHE A 10 -31.09 11.16 -23.36
N THR A 11 -32.20 10.64 -22.80
CA THR A 11 -32.22 10.16 -21.41
C THR A 11 -31.30 8.97 -21.20
N VAL A 12 -31.25 8.04 -22.16
CA VAL A 12 -30.35 6.88 -22.10
C VAL A 12 -28.89 7.35 -22.11
N ILE A 13 -28.49 8.19 -23.07
CA ILE A 13 -27.12 8.71 -23.18
C ILE A 13 -26.74 9.52 -21.93
N ALA A 14 -27.64 10.37 -21.44
CA ALA A 14 -27.42 11.17 -20.24
C ALA A 14 -27.18 10.28 -19.00
N PHE A 15 -27.96 9.20 -18.83
CA PHE A 15 -27.76 8.25 -17.73
C PHE A 15 -26.40 7.56 -17.79
N PHE A 16 -25.97 7.13 -18.98
CA PHE A 16 -24.63 6.55 -19.17
C PHE A 16 -23.53 7.56 -18.83
N ALA A 17 -23.64 8.79 -19.33
CA ALA A 17 -22.67 9.84 -19.08
C ALA A 17 -22.55 10.19 -17.58
N ILE A 18 -23.68 10.39 -16.90
CA ILE A 18 -23.72 10.67 -15.45
C ILE A 18 -23.13 9.48 -14.66
N SER A 19 -23.47 8.24 -15.03
CA SER A 19 -22.92 7.06 -14.37
C SER A 19 -21.40 6.95 -14.55
N ASN A 20 -20.90 7.26 -15.75
CA ASN A 20 -19.46 7.30 -16.02
C ASN A 20 -18.76 8.42 -15.23
N LEU A 21 -19.37 9.61 -15.17
CA LEU A 21 -18.88 10.74 -14.38
C LEU A 21 -18.81 10.40 -12.90
N ILE A 22 -19.86 9.81 -12.33
CA ILE A 22 -19.89 9.41 -10.91
C ILE A 22 -18.79 8.38 -10.62
N ARG A 23 -18.58 7.38 -11.48
CA ARG A 23 -17.48 6.42 -11.34
C ARG A 23 -16.11 7.09 -11.39
N SER A 24 -15.91 7.99 -12.35
CA SER A 24 -14.67 8.76 -12.49
C SER A 24 -14.42 9.65 -11.27
N LEU A 25 -15.47 10.30 -10.76
CA LEU A 25 -15.40 11.16 -9.57
C LEU A 25 -15.10 10.35 -8.30
N ILE A 26 -15.75 9.20 -8.10
CA ILE A 26 -15.50 8.32 -6.94
C ILE A 26 -14.08 7.75 -6.98
N SER A 27 -13.59 7.38 -8.17
CA SER A 27 -12.20 6.91 -8.35
C SER A 27 -11.20 8.01 -8.00
N ILE A 28 -11.42 9.23 -8.48
CA ILE A 28 -10.54 10.37 -8.24
C ILE A 28 -10.63 10.85 -6.78
N SER A 29 -11.84 10.89 -6.19
CA SER A 29 -12.02 11.28 -4.79
C SER A 29 -11.40 10.24 -3.85
N GLY A 30 -11.51 8.95 -4.20
CA GLY A 30 -10.87 7.86 -3.49
C GLY A 30 -9.35 7.93 -3.52
N GLU A 31 -8.75 8.34 -4.64
CA GLU A 31 -7.31 8.54 -4.77
C GLU A 31 -6.83 9.78 -3.98
N SER A 32 -7.59 10.88 -4.01
CA SER A 32 -7.25 12.11 -3.26
C SER A 32 -7.27 11.94 -1.73
N GLN A 33 -8.05 11.00 -1.20
CA GLN A 33 -8.05 10.63 0.22
C GLN A 33 -7.14 9.45 0.57
N ARG A 34 -6.54 8.79 -0.44
CA ARG A 34 -5.60 7.67 -0.27
C ARG A 34 -4.16 8.04 -0.58
N GLY A 35 -3.87 9.33 -0.77
CA GLY A 35 -2.54 9.93 -0.57
C GLY A 35 -2.06 9.89 0.89
N SER A 36 -2.41 8.85 1.65
CA SER A 36 -1.76 8.54 2.91
C SER A 36 -0.43 7.90 2.55
N TRP A 37 0.60 8.74 2.55
CA TRP A 37 2.01 8.54 2.94
C TRP A 37 2.32 7.28 3.78
N THR A 38 1.87 6.13 3.34
CA THR A 38 2.06 4.84 3.99
C THR A 38 2.26 3.85 2.86
N ASP A 39 3.54 3.59 2.62
CA ASP A 39 4.14 2.62 1.71
C ASP A 39 3.79 1.18 2.12
N THR A 40 2.49 0.93 2.32
CA THR A 40 1.95 -0.35 2.79
C THR A 40 1.02 -0.90 1.71
N PRO A 41 1.38 -2.03 1.07
CA PRO A 41 0.57 -2.62 0.01
C PRO A 41 -0.79 -3.03 0.59
N ARG A 42 -1.86 -2.37 0.17
CA ARG A 42 -3.22 -2.78 0.58
C ARG A 42 -3.72 -3.87 -0.36
N PRO A 43 -4.24 -4.99 0.17
CA PRO A 43 -4.75 -6.07 -0.66
C PRO A 43 -5.97 -5.59 -1.46
N VAL A 44 -5.90 -5.71 -2.79
CA VAL A 44 -7.05 -5.56 -3.67
C VAL A 44 -8.05 -6.64 -3.28
N ARG A 45 -9.16 -6.23 -2.68
CA ARG A 45 -10.25 -7.13 -2.30
C ARG A 45 -10.92 -7.61 -3.58
N SER A 46 -10.42 -8.72 -4.13
CA SER A 46 -11.07 -9.45 -5.22
C SER A 46 -12.48 -9.82 -4.77
N GLN A 47 -13.46 -9.17 -5.38
CA GLN A 47 -14.88 -9.34 -5.09
C GLN A 47 -15.39 -10.58 -5.84
N ASN A 48 -14.70 -11.73 -5.73
CA ASN A 48 -15.20 -12.98 -6.29
C ASN A 48 -14.57 -14.22 -5.63
N GLY A 49 -15.40 -15.06 -5.01
CA GLY A 49 -15.12 -16.48 -4.80
C GLY A 49 -14.45 -16.92 -3.49
N SER A 50 -15.22 -17.62 -2.65
CA SER A 50 -14.80 -18.73 -1.76
C SER A 50 -14.02 -18.44 -0.46
N PRO A 51 -14.55 -18.75 0.74
CA PRO A 51 -13.89 -18.49 2.04
C PRO A 51 -12.83 -19.52 2.48
N ARG A 52 -12.21 -20.29 1.56
CA ARG A 52 -11.33 -21.42 1.94
C ARG A 52 -10.02 -21.54 1.15
N SER A 53 -9.44 -20.42 0.75
CA SER A 53 -8.03 -20.43 0.33
C SER A 53 -7.29 -19.33 1.04
N TYR A 54 -6.17 -19.70 1.65
CA TYR A 54 -5.16 -18.78 2.17
C TYR A 54 -5.05 -17.59 1.21
N PRO A 55 -5.16 -16.34 1.69
CA PRO A 55 -5.03 -15.19 0.81
C PRO A 55 -3.62 -15.26 0.24
N ASN A 56 -3.51 -15.67 -1.02
CA ASN A 56 -2.37 -15.36 -1.86
C ASN A 56 -2.42 -13.84 -2.01
N ARG A 57 -1.85 -13.16 -1.00
CA ARG A 57 -1.68 -11.73 -0.94
C ARG A 57 -0.75 -11.41 -2.11
N MET A 58 -1.32 -11.14 -3.27
CA MET A 58 -0.59 -10.45 -4.33
C MET A 58 -0.27 -9.06 -3.78
N TYR A 59 0.85 -8.96 -3.08
CA TYR A 59 1.50 -7.71 -2.74
C TYR A 59 1.84 -7.06 -4.08
N GLN A 60 1.01 -6.13 -4.53
CA GLN A 60 1.40 -5.22 -5.59
C GLN A 60 2.42 -4.27 -4.97
N ALA A 61 3.70 -4.64 -5.06
CA ALA A 61 4.80 -3.77 -4.72
C ALA A 61 4.67 -2.53 -5.62
N THR A 62 4.46 -1.37 -4.99
CA THR A 62 4.21 -0.08 -5.65
C THR A 62 5.47 0.51 -6.29
N HIS A 63 6.65 -0.02 -5.95
CA HIS A 63 7.95 0.45 -6.41
C HIS A 63 8.76 -0.68 -7.07
N PRO A 64 9.43 -0.43 -8.22
CA PRO A 64 10.20 -1.45 -8.94
C PRO A 64 11.41 -1.98 -8.15
N GLU A 65 11.89 -1.24 -7.16
CA GLU A 65 13.01 -1.65 -6.30
C GLU A 65 12.64 -2.76 -5.30
N LEU A 66 11.35 -3.12 -5.22
CA LEU A 66 10.88 -4.20 -4.37
C LEU A 66 10.83 -5.55 -5.10
N PHE A 67 11.46 -5.67 -6.26
CA PHE A 67 11.56 -6.89 -7.04
C PHE A 67 13.01 -7.35 -7.17
N ASP A 68 13.24 -8.66 -7.10
CA ASP A 68 14.53 -9.26 -7.43
C ASP A 68 14.82 -9.17 -8.93
N GLU A 69 16.02 -9.59 -9.35
CA GLU A 69 16.42 -9.64 -10.76
C GLU A 69 15.50 -10.52 -11.62
N GLN A 70 14.72 -11.41 -10.97
CA GLN A 70 13.77 -12.32 -11.60
C GLN A 70 12.32 -11.80 -11.55
N GLY A 71 12.09 -10.57 -11.07
CA GLY A 71 10.77 -9.94 -11.01
C GLY A 71 9.86 -10.48 -9.91
N LYS A 72 10.39 -11.14 -8.87
CA LYS A 72 9.64 -11.59 -7.69
C LYS A 72 9.77 -10.58 -6.55
N PRO A 73 8.73 -10.38 -5.74
CA PRO A 73 8.77 -9.44 -4.64
C PRO A 73 9.82 -9.87 -3.59
N ILE A 74 10.70 -8.95 -3.20
CA ILE A 74 11.67 -9.16 -2.13
C ILE A 74 11.00 -9.01 -0.76
N ASN A 75 11.34 -9.88 0.19
CA ASN A 75 10.80 -9.87 1.56
C ASN A 75 11.75 -9.19 2.56
N GLU A 76 12.68 -8.35 2.07
CA GLU A 76 13.62 -7.66 2.93
C GLU A 76 13.01 -6.42 3.59
N PRO A 77 13.44 -6.06 4.82
CA PRO A 77 12.97 -4.86 5.47
C PRO A 77 13.40 -3.62 4.66
N LEU A 78 12.44 -2.75 4.34
CA LEU A 78 12.68 -1.52 3.58
C LEU A 78 13.76 -0.65 4.25
N LEU A 79 14.89 -0.49 3.56
CA LEU A 79 15.97 0.39 4.02
C LEU A 79 15.65 1.85 3.64
N VAL A 80 15.18 2.62 4.61
CA VAL A 80 14.91 4.06 4.42
C VAL A 80 16.12 4.88 4.89
N ILE A 81 16.85 5.48 3.95
CA ILE A 81 17.95 6.40 4.26
C ILE A 81 17.35 7.72 4.77
N ARG A 82 17.71 8.13 5.99
CA ARG A 82 17.31 9.41 6.59
C ARG A 82 18.55 10.25 6.87
N SER A 83 18.48 11.56 6.61
CA SER A 83 19.48 12.50 7.10
C SER A 83 19.30 12.70 8.60
N VAL A 84 20.18 12.10 9.41
CA VAL A 84 20.20 12.21 10.87
C VAL A 84 21.53 12.78 11.34
N SER A 85 21.56 13.39 12.53
CA SER A 85 22.82 13.80 13.14
C SER A 85 23.63 12.56 13.56
N VAL A 86 24.95 12.73 13.73
CA VAL A 86 25.84 11.63 14.14
C VAL A 86 25.42 11.08 15.51
N GLU A 87 24.99 11.95 16.42
CA GLU A 87 24.58 11.57 17.78
C GLU A 87 23.28 10.76 17.78
N ASP A 88 22.29 11.17 16.97
CA ASP A 88 21.03 10.44 16.84
C ASP A 88 21.23 9.05 16.21
N ALA A 89 22.15 8.95 15.24
CA ALA A 89 22.50 7.68 14.63
C ALA A 89 23.13 6.72 15.66
N ARG A 90 24.01 7.23 16.51
CA ARG A 90 24.65 6.47 17.59
C ARG A 90 23.62 5.94 18.59
N GLN A 91 22.75 6.80 19.12
CA GLN A 91 21.69 6.37 20.04
C GLN A 91 20.77 5.31 19.43
N ARG A 92 20.45 5.44 18.14
CA ARG A 92 19.62 4.46 17.45
C ARG A 92 20.33 3.12 17.25
N LEU A 93 21.64 3.10 17.02
CA LEU A 93 22.42 1.86 16.99
C LEU A 93 22.49 1.20 18.36
N ASP A 94 22.74 1.98 19.41
CA ASP A 94 22.83 1.48 20.80
C ASP A 94 21.50 0.83 21.22
N SER A 95 20.36 1.45 20.92
CA SER A 95 19.04 0.87 21.21
C SER A 95 18.73 -0.42 20.43
N ILE A 96 19.17 -0.54 19.17
CA ILE A 96 19.05 -1.79 18.40
C ILE A 96 19.93 -2.88 19.01
N TYR A 97 21.12 -2.53 19.47
CA TYR A 97 22.05 -3.46 20.11
C TYR A 97 21.48 -4.00 21.44
N GLU A 98 20.95 -3.14 22.30
CA GLU A 98 20.36 -3.52 23.59
C GLU A 98 19.07 -4.34 23.46
N SER A 99 18.26 -4.05 22.43
CA SER A 99 17.02 -4.78 22.16
C SER A 99 17.24 -6.10 21.40
N SER A 100 18.48 -6.43 21.02
CA SER A 100 18.78 -7.67 20.33
C SER A 100 18.59 -8.88 21.24
N PRO A 101 17.83 -9.90 20.82
CA PRO A 101 17.59 -11.12 21.60
C PRO A 101 18.86 -11.97 21.80
N SER A 102 20.00 -11.60 21.20
CA SER A 102 21.28 -12.29 21.31
C SER A 102 22.18 -11.78 22.45
N GLN A 103 21.70 -10.92 23.35
CA GLN A 103 22.48 -10.44 24.48
C GLN A 103 22.74 -11.55 25.52
N THR A 104 23.86 -12.25 25.41
CA THR A 104 24.50 -12.92 26.55
C THR A 104 25.21 -11.85 27.38
N ARG A 105 24.54 -11.33 28.41
CA ARG A 105 25.19 -10.51 29.45
C ARG A 105 26.32 -11.30 30.09
N PRO A 106 27.59 -10.84 30.09
CA PRO A 106 28.54 -11.33 31.07
C PRO A 106 28.01 -10.90 32.44
N ALA A 107 27.89 -11.84 33.37
CA ALA A 107 27.57 -11.53 34.75
C ALA A 107 28.59 -10.51 35.25
N GLU A 108 28.10 -9.37 35.74
CA GLU A 108 28.92 -8.42 36.50
C GLU A 108 29.45 -9.18 37.72
N ASP A 109 30.75 -9.52 37.69
CA ASP A 109 31.47 -9.99 38.86
C ASP A 109 31.54 -8.83 39.86
N ASP A 110 30.86 -9.00 40.99
CA ASP A 110 30.99 -8.20 42.21
C ASP A 110 32.48 -8.06 42.60
N VAL A 111 32.95 -6.82 42.77
CA VAL A 111 34.17 -6.48 43.54
C VAL A 111 33.88 -5.30 44.44
#